data_AF-A0A2P8VVI4-F1
#
_entry.id   AF-A0A2P8VVI4-F1
#
_cell.length_a   1.000
_cell.length_b   1.000
_cell.length_c   1.000
_cell.angle_alpha   90.00
_cell.angle_beta   90.00
_cell.angle_gamma   90.00
#
_symmetry.space_group_name_H-M   'P 1'
#
loop_
_entity.id
_entity.type
_entity.pdbx_description
1 polymer ?
#
loop_
_entity_poly.entity_id
_entity_poly.type
_entity_poly.pdbx_seq_one_letter_code
_entity_poly.pdbx_strand_id
1 'polypeptide(L)' 'MRLSLDVSPELYKLLEDTANEIGASKSDVLRKAIVLMNVVVESQAEGKIFGVANNDREPIRKQIVGLF' A
#
# COMPACT_ATOMS: atom_id res chain seq x y z
N MET A 1 -9.51 -8.78 -17.38
CA MET A 1 -8.42 -9.71 -16.99
C MET A 1 -8.75 -10.30 -15.62
N ARG A 2 -8.51 -11.60 -15.40
CA ARG A 2 -8.75 -12.27 -14.10
C ARG A 2 -7.41 -12.80 -13.59
N LEU A 3 -7.03 -12.39 -12.39
CA LEU A 3 -5.86 -12.89 -11.67
C LEU A 3 -6.35 -13.82 -10.57
N SER A 4 -5.73 -14.98 -10.42
CA SER A 4 -5.93 -15.86 -9.27
C SER A 4 -4.64 -15.85 -8.47
N LEU A 5 -4.75 -15.62 -7.16
CA LEU A 5 -3.63 -15.55 -6.23
C LEU A 5 -3.90 -16.50 -5.08
N ASP A 6 -2.95 -17.37 -4.82
CA ASP A 6 -2.91 -18.11 -3.56
C ASP A 6 -2.27 -17.20 -2.52
N VAL A 7 -3.00 -16.93 -1.45
CA VAL A 7 -2.58 -16.04 -0.36
C VAL A 7 -2.72 -16.76 0.97
N SER A 8 -1.89 -16.38 1.95
CA SER A 8 -2.03 -16.93 3.29
C SER A 8 -3.35 -16.47 3.92
N PRO A 9 -3.89 -17.21 4.92
CA PRO A 9 -5.11 -16.81 5.63
C PRO A 9 -5.01 -15.40 6.24
N GLU A 10 -3.84 -15.02 6.75
CA GLU A 10 -3.59 -13.72 7.37
C GLU A 10 -3.66 -12.59 6.35
N LEU A 11 -3.06 -12.79 5.16
CA LEU A 11 -3.12 -11.80 4.08
C LEU A 11 -4.54 -11.69 3.51
N TYR A 12 -5.25 -12.81 3.37
CA TYR A 12 -6.65 -12.79 2.94
C TYR A 12 -7.51 -11.97 3.91
N LYS A 13 -7.35 -12.22 5.22
CA LYS A 13 -8.08 -11.47 6.26
C LYS A 13 -7.75 -9.98 6.22
N LEU A 14 -6.48 -9.61 6.08
CA LEU A 14 -6.08 -8.21 5.95
C LEU A 14 -6.74 -7.54 4.75
N LEU A 15 -6.76 -8.20 3.59
CA LEU A 15 -7.42 -7.69 2.38
C LEU A 15 -8.93 -7.51 2.59
N GLU A 16 -9.57 -8.45 3.28
CA GLU A 16 -11.00 -8.39 3.60
C GLU A 16 -11.34 -7.26 4.57
N ASP A 17 -10.59 -7.15 5.67
CA ASP A 17 -10.79 -6.10 6.68
C ASP A 17 -10.56 -4.71 6.06
N THR A 18 -9.50 -4.55 5.26
CA THR A 18 -9.22 -3.29 4.55
C THR A 18 -10.32 -2.94 3.54
N ALA A 19 -10.83 -3.94 2.80
CA ALA A 19 -11.89 -3.73 1.83
C ALA A 19 -13.18 -3.25 2.51
N ASN A 20 -13.51 -3.83 3.66
CA ASN A 20 -14.66 -3.42 4.46
C ASN A 20 -14.51 -2.00 5.01
N GLU A 21 -13.33 -1.65 5.53
CA GLU A 21 -13.05 -0.32 6.08
C GLU A 21 -13.24 0.80 5.05
N ILE A 22 -12.81 0.57 3.80
CA ILE A 22 -12.90 1.57 2.73
C ILE A 22 -14.18 1.44 1.89
N GLY A 23 -15.08 0.52 2.22
CA GLY A 23 -16.32 0.25 1.47
C GLY A 23 -16.08 -0.16 0.02
N ALA A 24 -15.07 -1.00 -0.26
CA ALA A 24 -14.69 -1.44 -1.60
C ALA A 24 -14.54 -2.96 -1.70
N SER A 25 -14.22 -3.47 -2.90
CA SER A 25 -13.91 -4.90 -3.07
C SER A 25 -12.44 -5.22 -2.76
N LYS A 26 -12.14 -6.47 -2.41
CA LYS A 26 -10.75 -6.96 -2.28
C LYS A 26 -9.91 -6.72 -3.55
N SER A 27 -10.54 -6.80 -4.72
CA SER A 27 -9.88 -6.49 -5.99
C SER A 27 -9.52 -5.01 -6.11
N ASP A 28 -10.33 -4.10 -5.58
CA ASP A 28 -10.02 -2.67 -5.56
C ASP A 28 -8.90 -2.35 -4.59
N VAL A 29 -8.87 -3.00 -3.42
CA VAL A 29 -7.76 -2.91 -2.47
C VAL A 29 -6.44 -3.32 -3.14
N LEU A 30 -6.43 -4.48 -3.82
CA LEU A 30 -5.23 -4.96 -4.53
C LEU A 30 -4.77 -3.98 -5.62
N ARG A 31 -5.70 -3.45 -6.43
CA ARG A 31 -5.35 -2.45 -7.47
C ARG A 31 -4.74 -1.19 -6.86
N LYS A 32 -5.34 -0.67 -5.79
CA LYS A 32 -4.84 0.53 -5.09
C LYS A 32 -3.48 0.28 -4.46
N ALA A 33 -3.25 -0.90 -3.88
CA ALA A 33 -1.97 -1.31 -3.32
C ALA A 33 -0.87 -1.36 -4.40
N ILE A 34 -1.16 -1.89 -5.59
CA ILE A 34 -0.20 -1.92 -6.70
C ILE A 34 0.15 -0.50 -7.17
N VAL A 35 -0.85 0.38 -7.30
CA VAL A 35 -0.59 1.80 -7.66
C VAL A 35 0.29 2.47 -6.61
N LEU A 36 0.00 2.28 -5.32
CA LEU A 36 0.82 2.79 -4.24
C LEU A 36 2.26 2.27 -4.33
N MET A 37 2.43 0.97 -4.56
CA MET A 37 3.74 0.35 -4.72
C MET A 37 4.52 0.99 -5.89
N ASN A 38 3.87 1.23 -7.03
CA ASN A 38 4.49 1.89 -8.18
C ASN A 38 5.01 3.29 -7.82
N VAL A 39 4.22 4.09 -7.11
CA VAL A 39 4.63 5.43 -6.65
C VAL A 39 5.86 5.36 -5.75
N VAL A 40 5.94 4.36 -4.87
CA VAL A 40 7.10 4.20 -3.99
C VAL A 40 8.36 3.81 -4.79
N VAL A 41 8.24 2.87 -5.73
CA VAL A 41 9.34 2.44 -6.60
C VAL A 41 9.88 3.61 -7.42
N GLU A 42 8.99 4.38 -8.06
CA GLU A 42 9.36 5.57 -8.83
C GLU A 42 10.04 6.64 -7.97
N SER A 43 9.48 6.92 -6.78
CA SER A 43 10.06 7.90 -5.84
C SER A 43 11.48 7.51 -5.42
N GLN A 44 11.72 6.22 -5.15
CA GLN A 44 13.05 5.74 -4.77
C GLN A 44 14.05 5.82 -5.92
N ALA A 45 13.62 5.51 -7.15
CA ALA A 45 14.47 5.66 -8.34
C ALA A 45 14.95 7.11 -8.55
N GLU A 46 14.16 8.08 -8.10
CA GLU A 46 14.49 9.52 -8.13
C GLU A 46 15.26 10.00 -6.88
N GLY A 47 15.63 9.11 -5.96
CA GLY A 47 16.32 9.45 -4.71
C GLY A 47 15.44 10.17 -3.67
N LYS A 48 14.10 10.10 -3.83
CA LYS A 48 13.14 10.70 -2.89
C LYS A 48 12.79 9.73 -1.77
N ILE A 49 12.40 10.28 -0.63
CA ILE A 49 11.90 9.52 0.52
C ILE A 49 10.37 9.45 0.46
N PHE A 50 9.83 8.25 0.55
CA PHE A 50 8.40 8.03 0.77
C PHE A 50 8.10 7.82 2.26
N GLY A 51 7.05 8.47 2.76
CA GLY A 51 6.61 8.29 4.14
C GLY A 51 5.26 8.96 4.44
N VAL A 52 4.77 8.74 5.65
CA VAL A 52 3.50 9.28 6.13
C VAL A 52 3.79 10.47 7.03
N ALA A 53 3.13 11.60 6.77
CA ALA A 53 3.22 12.83 7.56
C ALA A 53 1.93 13.03 8.36
N ASN A 54 2.04 13.67 9.53
CA ASN A 54 0.88 14.14 10.27
C ASN A 54 0.32 15.43 9.62
N ASN A 55 -0.96 15.73 9.88
CA ASN A 55 -1.66 16.88 9.29
C ASN A 55 -1.04 18.24 9.66
N ASP A 56 -0.26 18.26 10.72
CA ASP A 56 0.38 19.39 11.39
C ASP A 56 1.68 19.84 10.69
N ARG A 57 1.93 19.38 9.46
CA ARG A 57 3.11 19.71 8.64
C ARG A 57 4.44 19.36 9.31
N GLU A 58 4.43 18.47 10.29
CA GLU A 58 5.67 17.95 10.86
C GLU A 58 6.46 17.19 9.78
N PRO A 59 7.81 17.28 9.80
CA PRO A 59 8.65 16.49 8.92
C PRO A 59 8.27 15.00 9.01
N ILE A 60 8.33 14.28 7.88
CA ILE A 60 8.09 12.84 7.85
C ILE A 60 9.02 12.17 8.88
N ARG A 61 8.45 11.73 10.01
CA ARG A 61 9.20 11.08 11.09
C ARG A 61 9.37 9.57 10.90
N LYS A 62 8.65 8.99 9.93
CA LYS A 62 8.69 7.57 9.59
C LYS A 62 8.98 7.39 8.11
N GLN A 63 10.19 6.95 7.82
CA GLN A 63 10.56 6.42 6.52
C GLN A 63 10.00 5.00 6.41
N ILE A 64 9.39 4.68 5.28
CA ILE A 64 9.14 3.28 4.93
C ILE A 64 10.46 2.75 4.37
N VAL A 65 11.23 2.04 5.22
CA VAL A 65 12.50 1.40 4.88
C VAL A 65 12.24 -0.07 4.57
N GLY A 66 12.76 -0.57 3.45
CA GLY A 66 12.69 -2.01 3.11
C GLY A 66 11.34 -2.47 2.58
N LEU A 67 10.90 -1.93 1.43
CA LEU A 67 9.92 -2.66 0.60
C LEU A 67 10.58 -3.81 -0.20
N PHE A 68 11.89 -4.03 0.02
CA PHE A 68 12.71 -5.12 -0.49
C PHE A 68 13.79 -5.45 0.55
#